data_AF-A0A1Q6LDV2-F1
#
_entry.id   AF-A0A1Q6LDV2-F1
#
_cell.length_a   1.000
_cell.length_b   1.000
_cell.length_c   1.000
_cell.angle_alpha   90.00
_cell.angle_beta   90.00
_cell.angle_gamma   90.00
#
_symmetry.space_group_name_H-M   'P 1'
#
loop_
_entity.id
_entity.type
_entity.pdbx_description
1 polymer ?
#
loop_
_entity_poly.entity_id
_entity_poly.type
_entity_poly.pdbx_seq_one_letter_code
_entity_poly.pdbx_strand_id
1 'polypeptide(L)'
;MGFGFYAIADMIIENNKILSNIILITGFIGCIGGLFVHGLLCIQAIIYKRITDNGKTNFEIEDNTLEGLYKAIMFPFFLLYCILMIADICVVIAVLSGALDVPKYMALLNSIVFLIIGAVFRKINPDKFQDLPGIIMPSLGLAMIGIIGIVAYLA
;
A
#
# COMPACT_ATOMS: atom_id res chain seq x y z
N MET A 1 -5.79 -7.15 1.50
CA MET A 1 -4.61 -7.00 0.63
C MET A 1 -3.87 -8.32 0.45
N GLY A 2 -3.34 -8.95 1.50
CA GLY A 2 -2.60 -10.22 1.39
C GLY A 2 -3.29 -11.29 0.55
N PHE A 3 -4.54 -11.64 0.89
CA PHE A 3 -5.29 -12.66 0.14
C PHE A 3 -5.48 -12.35 -1.35
N GLY A 4 -5.51 -11.08 -1.76
CA GLY A 4 -5.60 -10.70 -3.17
C GLY A 4 -4.34 -11.08 -3.94
N PHE A 5 -3.15 -10.81 -3.37
CA PHE A 5 -1.88 -11.23 -3.97
C PHE A 5 -1.74 -12.75 -4.02
N TYR A 6 -2.14 -13.46 -2.96
CA TYR A 6 -2.13 -14.92 -2.93
C TYR A 6 -3.04 -15.52 -4.01
N ALA A 7 -4.27 -15.03 -4.12
CA ALA A 7 -5.21 -15.51 -5.12
C ALA A 7 -4.67 -15.29 -6.54
N ILE A 8 -4.12 -14.11 -6.84
CA ILE A 8 -3.54 -13.83 -8.17
C ILE A 8 -2.31 -14.70 -8.43
N ALA A 9 -1.43 -14.87 -7.45
CA ALA A 9 -0.25 -15.70 -7.63
C ALA A 9 -0.61 -17.16 -7.93
N ASP A 10 -1.64 -17.69 -7.27
CA ASP A 10 -2.18 -19.03 -7.53
C ASP A 10 -2.77 -19.12 -8.95
N MET A 11 -3.57 -18.13 -9.36
CA MET A 11 -4.17 -18.07 -10.70
C MET A 11 -3.14 -18.04 -11.84
N ILE A 12 -1.94 -17.49 -11.62
CA ILE A 12 -0.90 -17.39 -12.67
C ILE A 12 0.19 -18.45 -12.56
N ILE A 13 0.15 -19.37 -11.58
CA ILE A 13 1.29 -20.26 -11.30
C ILE A 13 1.63 -21.19 -12.47
N GLU A 14 0.61 -21.70 -13.17
CA GLU A 14 0.75 -22.56 -14.34
C GLU A 14 1.24 -21.78 -15.58
N ASN A 15 0.89 -20.50 -15.68
CA ASN A 15 1.26 -19.64 -16.81
C ASN A 15 2.64 -19.01 -16.64
N ASN A 16 3.00 -18.62 -15.41
CA ASN A 16 4.27 -17.97 -15.09
C ASN A 16 4.67 -18.20 -13.62
N LYS A 17 5.31 -19.35 -13.37
CA LYS A 17 5.77 -19.77 -12.04
C LYS A 17 6.75 -18.79 -11.38
N ILE A 18 7.63 -18.16 -12.16
CA ILE A 18 8.60 -17.18 -11.62
C ILE A 18 7.85 -15.97 -11.08
N LEU A 19 6.93 -15.41 -11.89
CA LEU A 19 6.14 -14.25 -11.52
C LEU A 19 5.23 -14.55 -10.31
N SER A 20 4.58 -15.71 -10.30
CA SER A 20 3.78 -16.22 -9.17
C SER A 20 4.59 -16.22 -7.86
N ASN A 21 5.78 -16.84 -7.86
CA ASN A 21 6.62 -16.92 -6.67
C ASN A 21 7.07 -15.54 -6.17
N ILE A 22 7.41 -14.62 -7.08
CA ILE A 22 7.78 -13.25 -6.71
C ILE A 22 6.59 -12.56 -6.02
N ILE A 23 5.38 -12.67 -6.58
CA ILE A 23 4.15 -12.10 -5.98
C ILE A 23 3.90 -12.70 -4.59
N LEU A 24 4.03 -14.02 -4.42
CA LEU A 24 3.84 -14.67 -3.12
C LEU A 24 4.80 -14.14 -2.05
N ILE A 25 6.10 -14.09 -2.36
CA ILE A 25 7.14 -13.70 -1.39
C ILE A 25 7.01 -12.21 -1.07
N THR A 26 6.99 -11.36 -2.09
CA THR A 26 6.95 -9.91 -1.92
C THR A 26 5.61 -9.43 -1.39
N GLY A 27 4.51 -10.06 -1.82
CA GLY A 27 3.16 -9.80 -1.31
C GLY A 27 3.03 -10.16 0.17
N PHE A 28 3.60 -11.29 0.61
CA PHE A 28 3.61 -11.66 2.03
C PHE A 28 4.38 -10.65 2.88
N ILE A 29 5.65 -10.40 2.53
CA ILE A 29 6.51 -9.48 3.28
C ILE A 29 5.91 -8.07 3.28
N GLY A 30 5.43 -7.61 2.13
CA GLY A 30 4.79 -6.31 1.98
C GLY A 30 3.51 -6.17 2.82
N CYS A 31 2.69 -7.22 2.92
CA CYS A 31 1.49 -7.20 3.76
C CYS A 31 1.79 -7.20 5.25
N ILE A 32 2.81 -7.95 5.69
CA ILE A 32 3.32 -7.87 7.07
C ILE A 32 3.82 -6.45 7.35
N GLY A 33 4.51 -5.84 6.37
CA GLY A 33 4.93 -4.46 6.48
C GLY A 33 3.77 -3.47 6.56
N GLY A 34 2.72 -3.64 5.77
CA GLY A 34 1.49 -2.84 5.88
C GLY A 34 0.85 -2.93 7.26
N LEU A 35 0.80 -4.13 7.85
CA LEU A 35 0.30 -4.33 9.22
C LEU A 35 1.19 -3.63 10.26
N PHE A 36 2.51 -3.73 10.14
CA PHE A 36 3.48 -3.06 11.00
C PHE A 36 3.28 -1.53 10.96
N VAL A 37 3.23 -0.97 9.76
CA VAL A 37 3.00 0.47 9.54
C VAL A 37 1.67 0.93 10.14
N HIS A 38 0.58 0.22 9.86
CA HIS A 38 -0.73 0.59 10.38
C HIS A 38 -0.76 0.53 11.92
N GLY A 39 -0.14 -0.50 12.51
CA GLY A 39 0.01 -0.59 13.96
C GLY A 39 0.72 0.61 14.56
N LEU A 40 1.82 1.05 13.93
CA LEU A 40 2.56 2.24 14.38
C LEU A 40 1.76 3.53 14.26
N LEU A 41 1.07 3.76 13.14
CA LEU A 41 0.21 4.93 12.97
C LEU A 41 -0.94 4.95 13.99
N CYS A 42 -1.50 3.80 14.33
CA CYS A 42 -2.52 3.68 15.38
C CYS A 42 -1.96 4.01 16.77
N ILE A 43 -0.70 3.63 17.06
CA ILE A 43 -0.03 3.96 18.32
C ILE A 43 0.25 5.47 18.42
N GLN A 44 0.55 6.16 17.32
CA GLN A 44 0.78 7.60 17.31
C GLN A 44 -0.42 8.38 17.88
N ALA A 45 -1.65 8.01 17.50
CA ALA A 45 -2.85 8.62 18.05
C ALA A 45 -3.00 8.40 19.57
N ILE A 46 -2.56 7.23 20.07
CA ILE A 46 -2.57 6.92 21.51
C ILE A 46 -1.52 7.76 22.25
N ILE A 47 -0.31 7.88 21.70
CA ILE A 47 0.77 8.71 22.24
C ILE A 47 0.30 10.17 22.32
N TYR A 48 -0.23 10.70 21.22
CA TYR A 48 -0.77 12.05 21.14
C TYR A 48 -1.80 12.30 22.25
N LYS A 49 -2.82 11.45 22.33
CA LYS A 49 -3.89 11.58 23.34
C LYS A 49 -3.36 11.48 24.76
N ARG A 50 -2.37 10.63 25.02
CA ARG A 50 -1.82 10.42 26.36
C ARG A 50 -0.97 11.58 26.84
N ILE A 51 -0.20 12.22 25.95
CA ILE A 51 0.66 13.36 26.29
C ILE A 51 -0.17 14.64 26.43
N THR A 52 -1.22 14.80 25.61
CA THR A 52 -2.11 15.98 25.61
C THR A 52 -3.30 15.88 26.58
N ASP A 53 -3.40 14.79 27.33
CA ASP A 53 -4.55 14.51 28.21
C ASP A 53 -4.72 15.55 29.33
N ASN A 54 -5.96 15.77 29.75
CA ASN A 54 -6.35 16.66 30.86
C ASN A 54 -5.82 18.11 30.75
N GLY A 55 -5.77 18.67 29.54
CA GLY A 55 -5.40 20.08 29.31
C GLY A 55 -3.90 20.37 29.38
N LYS A 56 -3.06 19.34 29.41
CA LYS A 56 -1.60 19.49 29.32
C LYS A 56 -1.22 19.72 27.86
N THR A 57 -0.97 20.96 27.47
CA THR A 57 -0.51 21.33 26.13
C THR A 57 1.00 21.13 25.98
N ASN A 58 1.49 19.92 26.26
CA ASN A 58 2.91 19.57 26.12
C ASN A 58 3.24 19.18 24.68
N PHE A 59 2.87 20.03 23.72
CA PHE A 59 3.07 19.80 22.29
C PHE A 59 4.53 19.58 21.93
N GLU A 60 5.47 20.23 22.62
CA GLU A 60 6.91 20.02 22.38
C GLU A 60 7.38 18.60 22.73
N ILE A 61 6.89 18.01 23.83
CA ILE A 61 7.22 16.63 24.20
C ILE A 61 6.54 15.66 23.24
N GLU A 62 5.33 15.98 22.82
CA GLU A 62 4.55 15.20 21.86
C GLU A 62 5.22 15.15 20.48
N ASP A 63 5.51 16.31 19.88
CA ASP A 63 6.21 16.43 18.60
C ASP A 63 7.57 15.71 18.63
N ASN A 64 8.38 15.93 19.67
CA ASN A 64 9.67 15.25 19.80
C ASN A 64 9.52 13.72 19.90
N THR A 65 8.49 13.24 20.60
CA THR A 65 8.23 11.80 20.74
C THR A 65 7.78 11.19 19.42
N LEU A 66 6.84 11.83 18.73
CA LEU A 66 6.36 11.37 17.43
C LEU A 66 7.47 11.45 16.37
N GLU A 67 8.26 12.52 16.33
CA GLU A 67 9.37 12.67 15.40
C GLU A 67 10.44 11.59 15.65
N GLY A 68 10.78 11.31 16.91
CA GLY A 68 11.68 10.23 17.28
C GLY A 68 11.17 8.85 16.83
N LEU A 69 9.88 8.59 17.03
CA LEU A 69 9.22 7.38 16.53
C LEU A 69 9.29 7.30 15.00
N TYR A 70 8.92 8.37 14.29
CA TYR A 70 8.97 8.44 12.83
C TYR A 70 10.37 8.19 12.28
N LYS A 71 11.40 8.82 12.85
CA LYS A 71 12.79 8.61 12.45
C LYS A 71 13.22 7.15 12.62
N ALA A 72 12.83 6.51 13.73
CA ALA A 72 13.16 5.11 13.99
C ALA A 72 12.49 4.15 12.99
N ILE A 73 11.27 4.45 12.55
CA ILE A 73 10.48 3.56 11.69
C ILE A 73 10.59 3.90 10.20
N MET A 74 11.17 5.05 9.82
CA MET A 74 11.21 5.52 8.44
C MET A 74 11.92 4.53 7.50
N PHE A 75 13.08 4.01 7.92
CA PHE A 75 13.81 3.03 7.13
C PHE A 75 13.02 1.71 6.93
N PRO A 76 12.53 1.03 7.99
CA PRO A 76 11.75 -0.18 7.79
C PRO A 76 10.45 0.08 7.01
N PHE A 77 9.78 1.23 7.23
CA PHE A 77 8.62 1.63 6.44
C PHE A 77 8.95 1.69 4.95
N PHE A 78 10.01 2.41 4.56
CA PHE A 78 10.38 2.58 3.15
C PHE A 78 10.79 1.24 2.52
N LEU A 79 11.57 0.43 3.23
CA LEU A 79 11.98 -0.89 2.75
C LEU A 79 10.78 -1.79 2.50
N LEU A 80 9.85 -1.87 3.45
CA LEU A 80 8.66 -2.71 3.36
C LEU A 80 7.70 -2.23 2.26
N TYR A 81 7.57 -0.91 2.09
CA TYR A 81 6.82 -0.31 0.99
C TYR A 81 7.42 -0.68 -0.36
N CYS A 82 8.75 -0.57 -0.53
CA CYS A 82 9.43 -0.98 -1.76
C CYS A 82 9.19 -2.46 -2.08
N ILE A 83 9.24 -3.34 -1.07
CA ILE A 83 8.95 -4.78 -1.25
C ILE A 83 7.49 -4.98 -1.70
N LEU A 84 6.54 -4.26 -1.10
CA LEU A 84 5.13 -4.35 -1.51
C LEU A 84 4.91 -3.86 -2.95
N MET A 85 5.63 -2.81 -3.37
CA MET A 85 5.54 -2.31 -4.75
C MET A 85 6.05 -3.30 -5.79
N ILE A 86 7.01 -4.17 -5.43
CA ILE A 86 7.42 -5.27 -6.32
C ILE A 86 6.23 -6.18 -6.61
N ALA A 87 5.45 -6.57 -5.60
CA ALA A 87 4.27 -7.40 -5.77
C ALA A 87 3.23 -6.74 -6.70
N ASP A 88 2.95 -5.45 -6.48
CA ASP A 88 2.01 -4.66 -7.27
C ASP A 88 2.45 -4.56 -8.76
N ILE A 89 3.73 -4.26 -9.00
CA ILE A 89 4.30 -4.22 -10.36
C ILE A 89 4.23 -5.60 -11.02
N CYS A 90 4.48 -6.68 -10.28
CA CYS A 90 4.36 -8.04 -10.82
C CYS A 90 2.93 -8.38 -11.24
N VAL A 91 1.90 -7.92 -10.52
CA VAL A 91 0.49 -8.05 -10.95
C VAL A 91 0.26 -7.30 -12.26
N VAL A 92 0.78 -6.07 -12.40
CA VAL A 92 0.70 -5.31 -13.65
C VAL A 92 1.36 -6.06 -14.82
N ILE A 93 2.53 -6.64 -14.60
CA ILE A 93 3.21 -7.47 -15.61
C ILE A 93 2.38 -8.71 -15.97
N ALA A 94 1.73 -9.35 -14.98
CA ALA A 94 0.88 -10.52 -15.22
C ALA A 94 -0.31 -10.16 -16.15
N VAL A 95 -0.93 -9.01 -15.93
CA VAL A 95 -2.02 -8.50 -16.80
C VAL A 95 -1.51 -8.18 -18.21
N LEU A 96 -0.39 -7.46 -18.32
CA LEU A 96 0.13 -7.03 -19.62
C LEU A 96 0.68 -8.18 -20.48
N SER A 97 1.28 -9.18 -19.83
CA SER A 97 1.80 -10.38 -20.50
C SER A 97 0.70 -11.38 -20.88
N GLY A 98 -0.51 -11.22 -20.35
CA GLY A 98 -1.60 -12.19 -20.53
C GLY A 98 -1.44 -13.44 -19.67
N ALA A 99 -0.52 -13.44 -18.69
CA ALA A 99 -0.42 -14.51 -17.70
C ALA A 99 -1.63 -14.56 -16.77
N LEU A 100 -2.29 -13.40 -16.57
CA LEU A 100 -3.58 -13.28 -15.92
C LEU A 100 -4.64 -12.91 -16.97
N ASP A 101 -5.67 -13.73 -17.12
CA ASP A 101 -6.68 -13.58 -18.18
C ASP A 101 -7.71 -12.50 -17.82
N VAL A 102 -7.29 -11.24 -17.89
CA VAL A 102 -8.13 -10.07 -17.65
C VAL A 102 -7.87 -9.01 -18.71
N PRO A 103 -8.82 -8.08 -18.95
CA PRO A 103 -8.62 -7.00 -19.89
C PRO A 103 -7.38 -6.16 -19.56
N LYS A 104 -6.54 -5.88 -20.55
CA LYS A 104 -5.26 -5.17 -20.38
C LYS A 104 -5.36 -3.80 -19.71
N TYR A 105 -6.51 -3.12 -19.81
CA TYR A 105 -6.72 -1.83 -19.15
C TYR A 105 -6.69 -1.95 -17.62
N MET A 106 -6.91 -3.15 -17.05
CA MET A 106 -6.80 -3.39 -15.60
C MET A 106 -5.37 -3.22 -15.09
N ALA A 107 -4.36 -3.20 -15.98
CA ALA A 107 -3.00 -2.80 -15.62
C ALA A 107 -2.92 -1.38 -15.05
N LEU A 108 -3.91 -0.51 -15.32
CA LEU A 108 -3.99 0.84 -14.75
C LEU A 108 -4.45 0.84 -13.29
N LEU A 109 -4.97 -0.28 -12.79
CA LEU A 109 -5.52 -0.40 -11.44
C LEU A 109 -4.44 -0.81 -10.43
N ASN A 110 -3.41 0.02 -10.30
CA ASN A 110 -2.27 -0.21 -9.41
C ASN A 110 -1.92 1.04 -8.57
N SER A 111 -1.10 0.85 -7.55
CA SER A 111 -0.78 1.89 -6.55
C SER A 111 -0.04 3.09 -7.15
N ILE A 112 0.79 2.88 -8.18
CA ILE A 112 1.58 3.94 -8.82
C ILE A 112 0.64 4.87 -9.61
N VAL A 113 -0.29 4.31 -10.36
CA VAL A 113 -1.26 5.11 -11.13
C VAL A 113 -2.14 5.92 -10.17
N PHE A 114 -2.64 5.30 -9.10
CA PHE A 114 -3.45 6.01 -8.12
C PHE A 114 -2.64 7.07 -7.35
N LEU A 115 -1.37 6.82 -7.04
CA LEU A 115 -0.47 7.83 -6.48
C LEU A 115 -0.39 9.07 -7.37
N ILE A 116 -0.22 8.88 -8.69
CA ILE A 116 -0.18 9.99 -9.66
C ILE A 116 -1.50 10.75 -9.66
N ILE A 117 -2.64 10.04 -9.67
CA ILE A 117 -3.97 10.68 -9.61
C ILE A 117 -4.11 11.50 -8.32
N GLY A 118 -3.69 10.96 -7.17
CA GLY A 118 -3.68 11.67 -5.90
C GLY A 118 -2.83 12.93 -5.93
N ALA A 119 -1.66 12.87 -6.56
CA ALA A 119 -0.75 14.01 -6.68
C ALA A 119 -1.34 15.12 -7.56
N VAL A 120 -2.00 14.74 -8.65
CA VAL A 120 -2.72 15.68 -9.53
C VAL A 120 -3.86 16.34 -8.76
N PHE A 121 -4.66 15.60 -8.00
CA PHE A 121 -5.72 16.19 -7.18
C PHE A 121 -5.16 17.17 -6.15
N ARG A 122 -4.10 16.80 -5.42
CA ARG A 122 -3.42 17.74 -4.50
C ARG A 122 -2.93 19.00 -5.20
N LYS A 123 -2.50 18.92 -6.45
CA LYS A 123 -2.09 20.09 -7.23
C LYS A 123 -3.27 21.01 -7.59
N ILE A 124 -4.46 20.45 -7.81
CA ILE A 124 -5.69 21.21 -8.14
C ILE A 124 -6.23 21.94 -6.90
N ASN A 125 -6.28 21.26 -5.76
CA ASN A 125 -6.73 21.86 -4.51
C ASN A 125 -5.93 21.28 -3.33
N PRO A 126 -4.84 21.95 -2.91
CA PRO A 126 -3.96 21.45 -1.86
C PRO A 126 -4.68 21.26 -0.52
N ASP A 127 -5.56 22.18 -0.15
CA ASP A 127 -6.24 22.18 1.15
C ASP A 127 -7.26 21.04 1.25
N LYS A 128 -7.99 20.78 0.17
CA LYS A 128 -8.99 19.71 0.12
C LYS A 128 -8.35 18.32 -0.02
N PHE A 129 -7.21 18.23 -0.68
CA PHE A 129 -6.63 16.97 -1.13
C PHE A 129 -5.23 16.69 -0.57
N GLN A 130 -4.90 17.25 0.59
CA GLN A 130 -3.58 17.11 1.21
C GLN A 130 -3.17 15.64 1.41
N ASP A 131 -4.13 14.79 1.80
CA ASP A 131 -3.90 13.41 2.24
C ASP A 131 -4.00 12.36 1.11
N LEU A 132 -4.50 12.76 -0.07
CA LEU A 132 -4.75 11.85 -1.20
C LEU A 132 -3.48 11.18 -1.76
N PRO A 133 -2.43 11.92 -2.17
CA PRO A 133 -1.19 11.30 -2.66
C PRO A 133 -0.40 10.58 -1.57
N GLY A 134 -0.77 10.75 -0.30
CA GLY A 134 -0.18 10.03 0.82
C GLY A 134 -0.63 8.57 0.83
N ILE A 135 -1.14 8.10 1.96
CA ILE A 135 -1.47 6.67 2.15
C ILE A 135 -2.77 6.29 1.41
N ILE A 136 -3.70 7.23 1.20
CA ILE A 136 -5.06 6.92 0.74
C ILE A 136 -5.06 6.34 -0.68
N MET A 137 -4.49 7.05 -1.66
CA MET A 137 -4.58 6.62 -3.06
C MET A 137 -3.76 5.37 -3.39
N PRO A 138 -2.50 5.21 -2.91
CA PRO A 138 -1.78 3.95 -3.05
C PRO A 138 -2.54 2.77 -2.41
N SER A 139 -3.15 2.96 -1.23
CA SER A 139 -3.98 1.92 -0.61
C SER A 139 -5.21 1.56 -1.43
N LEU A 140 -5.82 2.55 -2.09
CA LEU A 140 -6.91 2.32 -3.03
C LEU A 140 -6.43 1.51 -4.26
N GLY A 141 -5.26 1.85 -4.82
CA GLY A 141 -4.65 1.07 -5.90
C GLY A 141 -4.39 -0.38 -5.51
N LEU A 142 -3.82 -0.62 -4.32
CA LEU A 142 -3.65 -1.98 -3.77
C LEU A 142 -4.99 -2.70 -3.55
N ALA A 143 -6.06 -1.99 -3.18
CA ALA A 143 -7.38 -2.58 -3.05
C ALA A 143 -7.94 -3.02 -4.41
N MET A 144 -7.61 -2.31 -5.50
CA MET A 144 -8.04 -2.70 -6.85
C MET A 144 -7.45 -4.03 -7.31
N ILE A 145 -6.31 -4.47 -6.76
CA ILE A 145 -5.77 -5.82 -7.01
C ILE A 145 -6.80 -6.89 -6.64
N GLY A 146 -7.59 -6.68 -5.58
CA GLY A 146 -8.71 -7.56 -5.25
C GLY A 146 -9.77 -7.61 -6.34
N ILE A 147 -10.07 -6.48 -6.99
CA ILE A 147 -11.01 -6.42 -8.11
C ILE A 147 -10.44 -7.15 -9.33
N ILE A 148 -9.15 -6.96 -9.64
CA ILE A 148 -8.47 -7.71 -10.70
C ILE A 148 -8.60 -9.22 -10.46
N GLY A 149 -8.35 -9.67 -9.22
CA GLY A 149 -8.50 -11.08 -8.84
C GLY A 149 -9.93 -11.60 -8.99
N ILE A 150 -10.94 -10.83 -8.62
CA ILE A 150 -12.36 -11.21 -8.81
C ILE A 150 -12.68 -11.35 -10.29
N VAL A 151 -12.24 -10.41 -11.14
CA VAL A 151 -12.52 -10.48 -12.58
C VAL A 151 -11.79 -11.66 -13.20
N ALA A 152 -10.54 -11.91 -12.82
CA ALA A 152 -9.77 -13.07 -13.30
C ALA A 152 -10.43 -14.40 -12.93
N TYR A 153 -11.07 -14.49 -11.76
CA TYR A 153 -11.78 -15.69 -11.34
C TYR A 153 -13.11 -15.92 -12.09
N LEU A 154 -13.72 -14.84 -12.61
CA LEU A 154 -15.00 -14.88 -13.32
C LEU A 154 -14.86 -14.98 -14.85
N ALA A 155 -13.63 -14.83 -15.37
CA ALA A 155 -13.29 -14.98 -16.78
C ALA A 155 -13.23 -16.47 -17.17
#